data_AF-A0A5C6AWD2-F1
#
_entry.id   AF-A0A5C6AWD2-F1
#
_cell.length_a   1.000
_cell.length_b   1.000
_cell.length_c   1.000
_cell.angle_alpha   90.00
_cell.angle_beta   90.00
_cell.angle_gamma   90.00
#
_symmetry.space_group_name_H-M   'P 1'
#
loop_
_entity.id
_entity.type
_entity.pdbx_description
1 polymer ?
#
loop_
_entity_poly.entity_id
_entity_poly.type
_entity_poly.pdbx_seq_one_letter_code
_entity_poly.pdbx_strand_id
1 'polypeptide(L)'
;MKIRKLRASFVSQMKTGRDTGIVPNGYANLAAGVNAEARRIVEAKYADQWQAAGVIGRWKLQRVMDAEINELATKLMPDVSSKAVF
;
A
#
# COMPACT_ATOMS: atom_id res chain seq x y z
N MET A 1 -18.57 -18.81 52.21
CA MET A 1 -19.30 -19.57 51.18
C MET A 1 -20.72 -19.04 51.07
N LYS A 2 -21.05 -18.24 50.04
CA LYS A 2 -22.44 -17.89 49.68
C LYS A 2 -22.48 -17.38 48.24
N ILE A 3 -23.00 -18.23 47.36
CA ILE A 3 -23.23 -17.99 45.93
C ILE A 3 -24.63 -17.36 45.78
N ARG A 4 -24.74 -16.33 44.92
CA ARG A 4 -25.81 -16.10 43.92
C ARG A 4 -25.88 -14.62 43.52
N LYS A 5 -25.72 -14.32 42.23
CA LYS A 5 -26.83 -13.81 41.38
C LYS A 5 -26.37 -13.67 39.93
N LEU A 6 -27.08 -14.38 39.05
CA LEU A 6 -27.09 -14.16 37.61
C LEU A 6 -27.57 -12.74 37.28
N ARG A 7 -26.83 -12.03 36.42
CA ARG A 7 -27.40 -11.00 35.55
C ARG A 7 -26.99 -11.31 34.12
N ALA A 8 -27.96 -11.77 33.34
CA ALA A 8 -27.91 -11.69 31.90
C ALA A 8 -27.67 -10.22 31.52
N SER A 9 -26.65 -9.97 30.72
CA SER A 9 -26.56 -8.76 29.91
C SER A 9 -26.40 -9.23 28.49
N PHE A 10 -27.56 -9.37 27.87
CA PHE A 10 -27.87 -9.22 26.47
C PHE A 10 -26.72 -8.51 25.72
N VAL A 11 -25.83 -9.30 25.10
CA VAL A 11 -24.83 -8.73 24.21
C VAL A 11 -25.59 -8.23 22.99
N SER A 12 -25.71 -6.91 22.96
CA SER A 12 -26.28 -6.11 21.90
C SER A 12 -25.69 -6.54 20.56
N GLN A 13 -26.55 -7.18 19.78
CA GLN A 13 -26.65 -7.14 18.33
C GLN A 13 -25.84 -5.98 17.70
N MET A 14 -24.57 -6.21 17.38
CA MET A 14 -23.85 -5.36 16.43
C MET A 14 -24.27 -5.80 15.05
N LYS A 15 -25.36 -5.16 14.62
CA LYS A 15 -25.72 -4.81 13.24
C LYS A 15 -24.48 -4.94 12.34
N THR A 16 -24.55 -5.86 11.39
CA THR A 16 -23.77 -5.83 10.15
C THR A 16 -24.19 -4.58 9.37
N GLY A 17 -23.77 -3.42 9.87
CA GLY A 17 -23.69 -2.22 9.07
C GLY A 17 -22.66 -2.52 7.98
N ARG A 18 -23.06 -2.33 6.73
CA ARG A 18 -22.12 -2.36 5.62
C ARG A 18 -21.03 -1.34 5.95
N ASP A 19 -19.85 -1.82 6.31
CA ASP A 19 -18.63 -1.03 6.33
C ASP A 19 -18.37 -0.60 4.88
N THR A 20 -19.08 0.45 4.48
CA THR A 20 -18.61 1.38 3.45
C THR A 20 -17.47 2.14 4.11
N GLY A 21 -16.40 1.38 4.36
CA GLY A 21 -15.23 1.81 5.10
C GLY A 21 -14.44 2.73 4.20
N ILE A 22 -14.88 4.00 4.16
CA ILE A 22 -14.10 5.05 3.54
C ILE A 22 -12.73 5.04 4.23
N VAL A 23 -11.73 4.54 3.53
CA VAL A 23 -10.35 4.47 3.97
C VAL A 23 -9.83 5.90 3.95
N PRO A 24 -9.47 6.48 5.11
CA PRO A 24 -8.84 7.78 5.14
C PRO A 24 -7.60 7.76 4.23
N ASN A 25 -7.51 8.74 3.32
CA ASN A 25 -6.44 8.83 2.32
C ASN A 25 -6.38 7.66 1.31
N GLY A 26 -7.53 7.07 0.93
CA GLY A 26 -7.60 5.95 -0.02
C GLY A 26 -6.78 6.15 -1.31
N TYR A 27 -6.83 7.33 -1.92
CA TYR A 27 -5.99 7.67 -3.08
C TYR A 27 -4.48 7.66 -2.77
N ALA A 28 -4.05 8.21 -1.62
CA ALA A 28 -2.63 8.21 -1.25
C ALA A 28 -2.13 6.79 -0.93
N ASN A 29 -2.98 5.97 -0.31
CA ASN A 29 -2.66 4.56 -0.02
C ASN A 29 -2.56 3.74 -1.31
N LEU A 30 -3.45 3.98 -2.27
CA LEU A 30 -3.37 3.38 -3.61
C LEU A 30 -2.09 3.79 -4.32
N ALA A 31 -1.79 5.10 -4.36
CA ALA A 31 -0.58 5.62 -4.99
C ALA A 31 0.70 5.07 -4.33
N ALA A 32 0.72 4.93 -3.00
CA ALA A 32 1.82 4.31 -2.28
C ALA A 32 1.96 2.82 -2.61
N GLY A 33 0.86 2.09 -2.74
CA GLY A 33 0.85 0.69 -3.16
C GLY A 33 1.39 0.50 -4.57
N VAL A 34 0.89 1.29 -5.52
CA VAL A 34 1.34 1.29 -6.93
C VAL A 34 2.84 1.64 -7.03
N ASN A 35 3.30 2.65 -6.29
CA ASN A 35 4.72 3.01 -6.24
C ASN A 35 5.58 1.89 -5.66
N ALA A 36 5.13 1.23 -4.59
CA ALA A 36 5.85 0.11 -3.98
C ALA A 36 5.96 -1.09 -4.92
N GLU A 37 4.90 -1.37 -5.68
CA GLU A 37 4.89 -2.42 -6.70
C GLU A 37 5.83 -2.08 -7.87
N ALA A 38 5.73 -0.88 -8.44
CA ALA A 38 6.64 -0.40 -9.48
C ALA A 38 8.10 -0.50 -9.04
N ARG A 39 8.39 -0.12 -7.79
CA ARG A 39 9.71 -0.22 -7.18
C ARG A 39 10.22 -1.65 -7.12
N ARG A 40 9.42 -2.62 -6.67
CA ARG A 40 9.83 -4.03 -6.63
C ARG A 40 10.14 -4.57 -8.02
N ILE A 41 9.36 -4.21 -9.03
CA ILE A 41 9.56 -4.65 -10.42
C ILE A 41 10.90 -4.12 -10.95
N VAL A 42 11.16 -2.83 -10.77
CA VAL A 42 12.41 -2.20 -11.24
C VAL A 42 13.62 -2.71 -10.46
N GLU A 43 13.51 -2.84 -9.14
CA GLU A 43 14.59 -3.39 -8.30
C GLU A 43 14.92 -4.83 -8.69
N ALA A 44 13.93 -5.67 -8.97
CA ALA A 44 14.17 -7.03 -9.46
C ALA A 44 14.87 -7.04 -10.83
N LYS A 45 14.48 -6.14 -11.74
CA LYS A 45 15.07 -6.01 -13.08
C LYS A 45 16.54 -5.58 -13.04
N TYR A 46 16.90 -4.71 -12.09
CA TYR A 46 18.26 -4.15 -11.98
C TYR A 46 19.10 -4.80 -10.88
N ALA A 47 18.62 -5.83 -10.19
CA ALA A 47 19.30 -6.48 -9.07
C ALA A 47 20.72 -6.92 -9.43
N ASP A 48 20.88 -7.60 -10.57
CA ASP A 48 22.19 -8.10 -11.02
C ASP A 48 23.14 -6.96 -11.38
N GLN A 49 22.63 -5.91 -12.03
CA GLN A 49 23.41 -4.72 -12.40
C GLN A 49 23.83 -3.93 -11.17
N TRP A 50 22.99 -3.88 -10.15
CA TRP A 50 23.28 -3.22 -8.88
C TRP A 50 24.41 -3.92 -8.12
N GLN A 51 24.40 -5.26 -8.13
CA GLN A 51 25.46 -6.07 -7.51
C GLN A 51 26.79 -5.92 -8.25
N ALA A 52 26.76 -5.90 -9.58
CA ALA A 52 27.95 -5.72 -10.41
C ALA A 52 28.49 -4.27 -10.44
N ALA A 53 27.68 -3.28 -10.06
CA ALA A 53 28.05 -1.88 -10.11
C ALA A 53 28.91 -1.43 -8.90
N GLY A 54 29.97 -0.66 -9.17
CA GLY A 54 30.69 0.12 -8.17
C GLY A 54 29.90 1.36 -7.71
N VAL A 55 30.42 2.11 -6.73
CA VAL A 55 29.71 3.22 -6.05
C VAL A 55 29.11 4.25 -7.01
N ILE A 56 29.88 4.72 -8.00
CA ILE A 56 29.40 5.68 -9.01
C ILE A 56 28.36 5.05 -9.95
N GLY A 57 28.55 3.77 -10.29
CA GLY A 57 27.61 3.00 -11.09
C GLY A 57 26.27 2.86 -10.39
N ARG A 58 26.26 2.56 -9.09
CA ARG A 58 25.05 2.49 -8.27
C ARG A 58 24.33 3.83 -8.19
N TRP A 59 25.05 4.95 -8.04
CA TRP A 59 24.43 6.28 -8.05
C TRP A 59 23.73 6.59 -9.37
N LYS A 60 24.38 6.29 -10.51
CA LYS A 60 23.75 6.46 -11.83
C LYS A 60 22.56 5.52 -12.01
N LEU A 61 22.73 4.26 -11.63
CA LEU A 61 21.69 3.23 -11.73
C LEU A 61 20.47 3.59 -10.89
N GLN A 62 20.67 4.14 -9.70
CA GLN A 62 19.60 4.63 -8.85
C GLN A 62 18.76 5.70 -9.56
N ARG A 63 19.39 6.68 -10.22
CA ARG A 63 18.64 7.70 -10.97
C ARG A 63 17.83 7.12 -12.14
N VAL A 64 18.37 6.10 -12.81
CA VAL A 64 17.66 5.41 -13.90
C VAL A 64 16.47 4.63 -13.33
N MET A 65 16.68 3.90 -12.24
CA MET A 65 15.63 3.16 -11.55
C MET A 65 14.53 4.11 -11.05
N ASP A 66 14.87 5.25 -10.45
CA ASP A 66 13.90 6.24 -9.98
C ASP A 66 13.03 6.79 -11.13
N ALA A 67 13.62 7.03 -12.30
CA ALA A 67 12.87 7.45 -13.48
C ALA A 67 11.92 6.35 -13.97
N GLU A 68 12.40 5.10 -14.05
CA GLU A 68 11.58 3.97 -14.52
C GLU A 68 10.47 3.62 -13.52
N ILE A 69 10.71 3.76 -12.22
CA ILE A 69 9.69 3.60 -11.17
C ILE A 69 8.57 4.62 -11.36
N ASN A 70 8.89 5.90 -11.60
CA ASN A 70 7.87 6.92 -11.83
C ASN A 70 7.04 6.66 -13.09
N GLU A 71 7.68 6.22 -14.17
CA GLU A 71 6.98 5.86 -15.40
C GLU A 71 6.05 4.65 -15.21
N LEU A 72 6.55 3.60 -14.54
CA LEU A 72 5.76 2.40 -14.26
C LEU A 72 4.62 2.70 -13.28
N ALA A 73 4.86 3.48 -12.24
CA ALA A 73 3.82 3.89 -11.31
C ALA A 73 2.73 4.69 -12.02
N THR A 74 3.08 5.57 -12.95
CA THR A 74 2.10 6.32 -13.76
C THR A 74 1.29 5.38 -14.66
N LYS A 75 1.92 4.35 -15.25
CA LYS A 75 1.23 3.34 -16.09
C LYS A 75 0.34 2.39 -15.28
N LEU A 76 0.77 2.01 -14.08
CA LEU A 76 0.05 1.11 -13.18
C LEU A 76 -1.06 1.83 -12.40
N MET A 77 -1.00 3.16 -12.32
CA MET A 77 -2.04 3.94 -11.66
C MET A 77 -3.35 3.75 -12.43
N PRO A 78 -4.42 3.23 -11.78
CA PRO A 78 -5.72 3.18 -12.42
C PRO A 78 -6.24 4.62 -12.61
N ASP A 79 -7.05 4.84 -13.65
CA ASP A 79 -7.70 6.13 -13.89
C ASP A 79 -8.78 6.38 -12.84
N VAL A 80 -8.33 6.85 -11.67
CA VAL A 80 -9.18 7.15 -10.52
C VAL A 80 -9.00 8.62 -10.16
N SER A 81 -10.11 9.33 -10.06
CA SER A 81 -10.12 10.74 -9.63
C SER A 81 -9.44 10.88 -8.27
N SER A 82 -8.64 11.93 -8.08
CA SER A 82 -8.06 12.27 -6.76
C SER A 82 -9.12 12.56 -5.69
N LYS A 83 -10.39 12.71 -6.09
CA LYS A 83 -11.56 12.82 -5.22
C LYS A 83 -12.28 11.48 -4.97
N ALA A 84 -11.77 10.37 -5.50
CA ALA A 84 -12.32 9.05 -5.26
C ALA A 84 -12.16 8.70 -3.77
N VAL A 85 -13.29 8.65 -3.08
CA VAL A 85 -13.40 8.14 -1.72
C VAL A 85 -13.60 6.63 -1.83
N PHE A 86 -12.54 5.88 -1.55
CA PHE A 86 -12.57 4.43 -1.35
C PHE A 86 -12.85 4.16 0.11
#